data_AF-A0A2A8XVQ0-F1
#
_entry.id   AF-A0A2A8XVQ0-F1
#
_cell.length_a   1.000
_cell.length_b   1.000
_cell.length_c   1.000
_cell.angle_alpha   90.00
_cell.angle_beta   90.00
_cell.angle_gamma   90.00
#
_symmetry.space_group_name_H-M   'P 1'
#
loop_
_entity.id
_entity.type
_entity.pdbx_description
1 polymer ?
#
loop_
_entity_poly.entity_id
_entity_poly.type
_entity_poly.pdbx_seq_one_letter_code
_entity_poly.pdbx_strand_id
1 'polypeptide(L)'
;MLGTNIRVLLPYNERIYKVQGTKIKPGIKVKEREDLFIGFQQKFSYFTILPECKRIATNDENELFPLIAPKGLETITLEIWSEKISMEVEQALFESEIVIAQIGESSYVLNADSPVLLKIVRYHIEKVLQNPYKMQYCQKYKINLVEDVMKAVYATAGERNDATLALIAMKNCDGREKIDPKQIVREGFARTNRISAFINLFIGQSVSRNTIINCILSLLEQRGFLKRSWNKINLPCTYVNLSIERISKFDFLPIISQIKGKEISYKLYGNTEWQTIDRLLLNINKHNTFLPQPSKRNDMGIQFKQFVSETLTEILQYAKEQNGQVYFIIDANVRKHWIKELQNKKINIDTFPEIVPDVLKVPNLNIIRINTSFDVPKYGAIECDDVLDSTGLYIDQKGMYYSTGEYSFNGSEALQRYILEILPLGVKAVERNYIAKMVHYMCCNSSMLLEKNIHMPYSMHMAKVIKSYMTDIDAREFKEFDDELDVDIMKIEKKDSIILL
;
A
#
# COMPACT_ATOMS: atom_id res chain seq x y z
N MET A 1 37.43 -7.39 -21.90
CA MET A 1 36.02 -7.03 -22.11
C MET A 1 35.31 -7.13 -20.77
N LEU A 2 34.89 -6.01 -20.20
CA LEU A 2 34.07 -5.99 -18.98
C LEU A 2 32.74 -6.66 -19.30
N GLY A 3 32.48 -7.83 -18.71
CA GLY A 3 31.23 -8.56 -18.92
C GLY A 3 30.04 -7.67 -18.57
N THR A 4 29.15 -7.48 -19.54
CA THR A 4 27.87 -6.82 -19.32
C THR A 4 27.17 -7.57 -18.19
N ASN A 5 26.75 -6.88 -17.12
CA ASN A 5 25.97 -7.52 -16.05
C ASN A 5 24.69 -8.10 -16.67
N ILE A 6 24.64 -9.42 -16.85
CA ILE A 6 23.46 -10.10 -17.39
C ILE A 6 22.50 -10.33 -16.23
N ARG A 7 21.38 -9.61 -16.24
CA ARG A 7 20.25 -9.93 -15.35
C ARG A 7 19.51 -11.11 -15.98
N VAL A 8 19.65 -12.28 -15.36
CA VAL A 8 18.86 -13.44 -15.74
C VAL A 8 17.49 -13.30 -15.09
N LEU A 9 16.47 -13.08 -15.90
CA LEU A 9 15.09 -13.27 -15.48
C LEU A 9 14.80 -14.77 -15.57
N LEU A 10 14.51 -15.40 -14.43
CA LEU A 10 13.87 -16.70 -14.40
C LEU A 10 12.36 -16.45 -14.44
N PRO A 11 11.69 -16.52 -15.62
CA PRO A 11 10.26 -16.27 -15.70
C PRO A 11 9.51 -17.38 -14.96
N TYR A 12 9.15 -17.11 -13.72
CA TYR A 12 8.11 -17.84 -13.04
C TYR A 12 6.76 -17.30 -13.53
N ASN A 13 6.02 -18.12 -14.27
CA ASN A 13 4.68 -17.78 -14.69
C ASN A 13 3.66 -18.50 -13.80
N GLU A 14 3.08 -17.77 -12.84
CA GLU A 14 1.98 -18.22 -11.99
C GLU A 14 0.80 -18.80 -12.80
N ARG A 15 0.64 -18.40 -14.08
CA ARG A 15 -0.40 -18.92 -14.96
C ARG A 15 -0.21 -20.38 -15.36
N ILE A 16 0.99 -20.95 -15.22
CA ILE A 16 1.26 -22.37 -15.53
C ILE A 16 0.58 -23.29 -14.50
N TYR A 17 0.48 -22.83 -13.25
CA TYR A 17 -0.11 -23.61 -12.14
C TYR A 17 -1.56 -23.23 -11.85
N LYS A 18 -2.20 -22.43 -12.71
CA LYS A 18 -3.59 -22.00 -12.52
C LYS A 18 -4.50 -23.23 -12.48
N VAL A 19 -5.12 -23.45 -11.33
CA VAL A 19 -6.27 -24.35 -11.25
C VAL A 19 -7.43 -23.65 -11.94
N GLN A 20 -7.80 -24.13 -13.14
CA GLN A 20 -8.91 -23.60 -13.92
C GLN A 20 -10.17 -23.52 -13.04
N GLY A 21 -10.90 -22.40 -13.14
CA GLY A 21 -12.13 -22.17 -12.38
C GLY A 21 -11.94 -21.67 -10.94
N THR A 22 -10.72 -21.37 -10.49
CA THR A 22 -10.48 -20.79 -9.16
C THR A 22 -9.78 -19.41 -9.23
N LYS A 23 -10.05 -18.55 -8.24
CA LYS A 23 -9.30 -17.29 -7.99
C LYS A 23 -8.00 -17.53 -7.21
N ILE A 24 -7.67 -18.78 -6.86
CA ILE A 24 -6.48 -19.14 -6.09
C ILE A 24 -5.25 -18.87 -6.98
N LYS A 25 -4.38 -17.97 -6.52
CA LYS A 25 -3.09 -17.73 -7.16
C LYS A 25 -2.09 -18.75 -6.62
N PRO A 26 -1.65 -19.74 -7.42
CA PRO A 26 -0.51 -20.56 -7.04
C PRO A 26 0.74 -19.68 -6.96
N GLY A 27 1.65 -20.00 -6.06
CA GLY A 27 2.92 -19.30 -5.90
C GLY A 27 4.02 -20.29 -5.58
N ILE A 28 5.26 -19.99 -5.98
CA ILE A 28 6.44 -20.73 -5.52
C ILE A 28 6.94 -20.16 -4.20
N LYS A 29 7.18 -21.06 -3.25
CA LYS A 29 7.74 -20.82 -1.90
C LYS A 29 9.23 -20.52 -1.98
N VAL A 30 9.82 -20.09 -0.86
CA VAL A 30 11.26 -19.77 -0.77
C VAL A 30 12.12 -20.96 -1.17
N LYS A 31 11.87 -22.14 -0.61
CA LYS A 31 12.60 -23.38 -0.93
C LYS A 31 12.53 -23.75 -2.42
N GLU A 32 11.34 -23.69 -3.02
CA GLU A 32 11.15 -23.98 -4.45
C GLU A 32 11.90 -22.97 -5.35
N ARG A 33 12.05 -21.72 -4.89
CA ARG A 33 12.85 -20.70 -5.58
C ARG A 33 14.35 -20.94 -5.44
N GLU A 34 14.81 -21.40 -4.28
CA GLU A 34 16.20 -21.80 -4.04
C GLU A 34 16.59 -23.00 -4.91
N ASP A 35 15.74 -24.03 -4.96
CA ASP A 35 15.95 -25.21 -5.81
C ASP A 35 16.05 -24.81 -7.30
N LEU A 36 15.16 -23.91 -7.76
CA LEU A 36 15.20 -23.37 -9.12
C LEU A 36 16.49 -22.57 -9.40
N PHE A 37 16.96 -21.80 -8.41
CA PHE A 37 18.21 -21.04 -8.53
C PHE A 37 19.43 -21.96 -8.59
N ILE A 38 19.50 -23.00 -7.74
CA ILE A 38 20.56 -24.01 -7.76
C ILE A 38 20.58 -24.74 -9.11
N GLY A 39 19.40 -25.18 -9.59
CA GLY A 39 19.29 -25.83 -10.90
C GLY A 39 19.72 -24.91 -12.05
N PHE A 40 19.43 -23.60 -11.96
CA PHE A 40 19.92 -22.61 -12.91
C PHE A 40 21.46 -22.50 -12.88
N GLN A 41 22.06 -22.37 -11.69
CA GLN A 41 23.52 -22.28 -11.54
C GLN A 41 24.24 -23.50 -12.10
N GLN A 42 23.70 -24.70 -11.87
CA GLN A 42 24.25 -25.94 -12.41
C GLN A 42 24.21 -25.96 -13.95
N LYS A 43 23.10 -25.51 -14.53
CA LYS A 43 22.90 -25.51 -15.99
C LYS A 43 23.68 -24.41 -16.70
N PHE A 44 23.91 -23.29 -16.03
CA PHE A 44 24.56 -22.10 -16.59
C PHE A 44 25.77 -21.68 -15.75
N SER A 45 26.71 -22.61 -15.59
CA SER A 45 27.92 -22.47 -14.75
C SER A 45 28.88 -21.36 -15.18
N TYR A 46 28.69 -20.80 -16.38
CA TYR A 46 29.49 -19.68 -16.89
C TYR A 46 29.04 -18.30 -16.37
N PHE A 47 27.89 -18.20 -15.69
CA PHE A 47 27.49 -16.97 -15.02
C PHE A 47 28.18 -16.83 -13.67
N THR A 48 28.76 -15.66 -13.41
CA THR A 48 29.31 -15.31 -12.09
C THR A 48 28.21 -14.71 -11.22
N ILE A 49 28.09 -15.19 -9.98
CA ILE A 49 27.17 -14.66 -8.99
C ILE A 49 27.61 -13.23 -8.64
N LEU A 50 26.64 -12.32 -8.50
CA LEU A 50 26.93 -10.98 -7.99
C LEU A 50 27.48 -11.08 -6.55
N PRO A 51 28.45 -10.24 -6.17
CA PRO A 51 28.94 -10.23 -4.80
C PRO A 51 27.83 -9.96 -3.79
N GLU A 52 27.95 -10.56 -2.60
CA GLU A 52 26.99 -10.37 -1.53
C GLU A 52 26.88 -8.91 -1.10
N CYS A 53 25.66 -8.48 -0.85
CA CYS A 53 25.37 -7.17 -0.28
C CYS A 53 25.82 -7.16 1.19
N LYS A 54 26.42 -6.04 1.59
CA LYS A 54 26.85 -5.85 2.97
C LYS A 54 25.65 -5.44 3.82
N ARG A 55 25.45 -6.11 4.95
CA ARG A 55 24.46 -5.71 5.95
C ARG A 55 24.86 -4.38 6.57
N ILE A 56 23.88 -3.50 6.74
CA ILE A 56 24.00 -2.22 7.42
C ILE A 56 23.31 -2.33 8.77
N ALA A 57 23.99 -1.88 9.84
CA ALA A 57 23.38 -1.79 11.16
C ALA A 57 22.19 -0.82 11.16
N THR A 58 21.03 -1.32 11.58
CA THR A 58 19.75 -0.61 11.67
C THR A 58 19.29 -0.53 13.13
N ASN A 59 18.34 0.37 13.39
CA ASN A 59 17.60 0.38 14.64
C ASN A 59 16.28 -0.38 14.42
N ASP A 60 16.07 -1.44 15.20
CA ASP A 60 14.90 -2.31 15.12
C ASP A 60 13.87 -2.02 16.22
N GLU A 61 14.00 -0.89 16.92
CA GLU A 61 13.05 -0.47 17.96
C GLU A 61 11.66 -0.23 17.37
N ASN A 62 10.74 -1.15 17.69
CA ASN A 62 9.43 -1.23 17.05
C ASN A 62 8.27 -1.18 18.06
N GLU A 63 8.20 -0.10 18.84
CA GLU A 63 7.19 0.06 19.89
C GLU A 63 5.81 0.39 19.32
N LEU A 64 4.78 -0.39 19.69
CA LEU A 64 3.39 -0.13 19.29
C LEU A 64 2.73 0.96 20.12
N PHE A 65 2.78 0.80 21.44
CA PHE A 65 2.00 1.60 22.37
C PHE A 65 2.84 2.56 23.24
N PRO A 66 2.23 3.65 23.75
CA PRO A 66 0.89 4.13 23.40
C PRO A 66 0.80 4.60 21.95
N LEU A 67 -0.38 4.42 21.33
CA LEU A 67 -0.68 4.96 20.02
C LEU A 67 -0.67 6.49 20.06
N ILE A 68 -0.28 7.12 18.96
CA ILE A 68 -0.40 8.56 18.79
C ILE A 68 -1.79 8.83 18.22
N ALA A 69 -2.63 9.52 18.99
CA ALA A 69 -3.99 9.83 18.59
C ALA A 69 -4.05 11.04 17.62
N PRO A 70 -5.04 11.08 16.71
CA PRO A 70 -5.35 12.28 15.95
C PRO A 70 -5.68 13.46 16.89
N LYS A 71 -5.16 14.65 16.56
CA LYS A 71 -5.34 15.86 17.36
C LYS A 71 -6.83 16.18 17.57
N GLY A 72 -7.25 16.31 18.82
CA GLY A 72 -8.61 16.68 19.20
C GLY A 72 -9.64 15.53 19.15
N LEU A 73 -9.20 14.29 18.93
CA LEU A 73 -10.10 13.12 18.95
C LEU A 73 -10.33 12.66 20.40
N GLU A 74 -11.54 12.82 20.90
CA GLU A 74 -11.90 12.40 22.27
C GLU A 74 -12.63 11.05 22.31
N THR A 75 -13.43 10.75 21.29
CA THR A 75 -14.24 9.53 21.23
C THR A 75 -14.21 8.93 19.82
N ILE A 76 -14.23 7.61 19.74
CA ILE A 76 -14.36 6.85 18.51
C ILE A 76 -15.36 5.71 18.71
N THR A 77 -16.16 5.42 17.68
CA THR A 77 -17.09 4.30 17.70
C THR A 77 -16.57 3.18 16.78
N LEU A 78 -16.56 1.96 17.29
CA LEU A 78 -16.32 0.72 16.54
C LEU A 78 -17.62 -0.07 16.45
N GLU A 79 -18.19 -0.14 15.26
CA GLU A 79 -19.36 -0.94 14.93
C GLU A 79 -18.91 -2.35 14.50
N ILE A 80 -19.32 -3.36 15.25
CA ILE A 80 -19.10 -4.77 14.91
C ILE A 80 -20.32 -5.25 14.14
N TRP A 81 -20.14 -5.48 12.84
CA TRP A 81 -21.18 -5.98 11.95
C TRP A 81 -21.05 -7.49 11.79
N SER A 82 -21.39 -8.20 12.87
CA SER A 82 -21.36 -9.65 12.93
C SER A 82 -22.02 -10.17 14.21
N GLU A 83 -22.65 -11.33 14.13
CA GLU A 83 -23.07 -12.11 15.30
C GLU A 83 -21.96 -13.04 15.82
N LYS A 84 -20.94 -13.32 15.02
CA LYS A 84 -20.03 -14.46 15.23
C LYS A 84 -18.68 -14.13 15.83
N ILE A 85 -18.31 -12.85 15.89
CA ILE A 85 -16.97 -12.41 16.33
C ILE A 85 -17.03 -11.41 17.48
N SER A 86 -18.21 -11.12 18.03
CA SER A 86 -18.37 -9.99 18.94
C SER A 86 -17.67 -10.21 20.28
N MET A 87 -17.68 -11.44 20.81
CA MET A 87 -16.98 -11.76 22.06
C MET A 87 -15.47 -11.81 21.85
N GLU A 88 -15.04 -12.36 20.72
CA GLU A 88 -13.64 -12.47 20.33
C GLU A 88 -12.99 -11.11 20.13
N VAL A 89 -13.75 -10.10 19.68
CA VAL A 89 -13.27 -8.72 19.56
C VAL A 89 -12.92 -8.11 20.93
N GLU A 90 -13.81 -8.23 21.92
CA GLU A 90 -13.55 -7.65 23.24
C GLU A 90 -12.37 -8.34 23.93
N GLN A 91 -12.28 -9.66 23.84
CA GLN A 91 -11.13 -10.41 24.33
C GLN A 91 -9.83 -9.98 23.62
N ALA A 92 -9.88 -9.85 22.29
CA ALA A 92 -8.72 -9.43 21.50
C ALA A 92 -8.24 -8.02 21.88
N LEU A 93 -9.12 -7.09 22.23
CA LEU A 93 -8.75 -5.72 22.62
C LEU A 93 -7.89 -5.68 23.89
N PHE A 94 -8.24 -6.45 24.93
CA PHE A 94 -7.46 -6.48 26.18
C PHE A 94 -6.15 -7.24 26.02
N GLU A 95 -6.18 -8.42 25.40
CA GLU A 95 -4.98 -9.26 25.25
C GLU A 95 -3.93 -8.60 24.34
N SER A 96 -4.34 -7.70 23.45
CA SER A 96 -3.44 -6.97 22.56
C SER A 96 -2.98 -5.61 23.09
N GLU A 97 -3.36 -5.25 24.32
CA GLU A 97 -3.06 -3.93 24.93
C GLU A 97 -3.58 -2.72 24.14
N ILE A 98 -4.49 -2.91 23.17
CA ILE A 98 -5.12 -1.81 22.42
C ILE A 98 -5.96 -0.95 23.36
N VAL A 99 -6.56 -1.56 24.38
CA VAL A 99 -7.29 -0.87 25.44
C VAL A 99 -6.60 -1.06 26.79
N ILE A 100 -6.60 -0.02 27.62
CA ILE A 100 -6.00 -0.05 28.97
C ILE A 100 -7.02 -0.28 30.08
N ALA A 101 -8.30 0.05 29.85
CA ALA A 101 -9.36 -0.09 30.84
C ALA A 101 -10.74 -0.15 30.20
N GLN A 102 -11.67 -0.83 30.88
CA GLN A 102 -13.11 -0.73 30.64
C GLN A 102 -13.69 0.28 31.63
N ILE A 103 -14.44 1.27 31.14
CA ILE A 103 -15.11 2.28 31.99
C ILE A 103 -16.63 2.04 32.05
N GLY A 104 -17.19 1.31 31.09
CA GLY A 104 -18.60 0.92 31.09
C GLY A 104 -18.81 -0.33 30.25
N GLU A 105 -20.07 -0.79 30.19
CA GLU A 105 -20.43 -2.07 29.55
C GLU A 105 -19.87 -2.21 28.12
N SER A 106 -19.87 -1.14 27.33
CA SER A 106 -19.37 -1.11 25.95
C SER A 106 -18.38 0.02 25.68
N SER A 107 -17.73 0.54 26.73
CA SER A 107 -16.86 1.72 26.65
C SER A 107 -15.49 1.44 27.25
N TYR A 108 -14.45 1.70 26.46
CA TYR A 108 -13.07 1.33 26.73
C TYR A 108 -12.14 2.52 26.50
N VAL A 109 -11.01 2.58 27.21
CA VAL A 109 -9.98 3.59 26.97
C VAL A 109 -8.91 3.00 26.07
N LEU A 110 -8.62 3.64 24.95
CA LEU A 110 -7.51 3.26 24.08
C LEU A 110 -6.16 3.52 24.74
N ASN A 111 -5.21 2.62 24.50
CA ASN A 111 -3.80 2.81 24.85
C ASN A 111 -3.17 3.83 23.90
N ALA A 112 -3.41 5.11 24.17
CA ALA A 112 -2.97 6.24 23.35
C ALA A 112 -2.30 7.34 24.20
N ASP A 113 -1.56 8.23 23.54
CA ASP A 113 -0.86 9.37 24.15
C ASP A 113 -1.82 10.47 24.64
N SER A 114 -3.09 10.38 24.26
CA SER A 114 -4.20 11.14 24.82
C SER A 114 -5.37 10.21 25.19
N PRO A 115 -6.20 10.56 26.18
CA PRO A 115 -7.34 9.74 26.57
C PRO A 115 -8.41 9.73 25.46
N VAL A 116 -8.49 8.63 24.70
CA VAL A 116 -9.52 8.43 23.69
C VAL A 116 -10.47 7.32 24.12
N LEU A 117 -11.76 7.64 24.15
CA LEU A 117 -12.82 6.68 24.49
C LEU A 117 -13.25 5.89 23.25
N LEU A 118 -13.05 4.57 23.28
CA LEU A 118 -13.59 3.62 22.30
C LEU A 118 -14.96 3.13 22.76
N LYS A 119 -16.00 3.39 21.96
CA LYS A 119 -17.35 2.83 22.15
C LYS A 119 -17.59 1.69 21.17
N ILE A 120 -18.02 0.54 21.67
CA ILE A 120 -18.35 -0.61 20.83
C ILE A 120 -19.85 -0.74 20.68
N VAL A 121 -20.31 -0.88 19.43
CA VAL A 121 -21.73 -1.13 19.11
C VAL A 121 -21.82 -2.33 18.19
N ARG A 122 -22.88 -3.14 18.33
CA ARG A 122 -23.04 -4.42 17.64
C ARG A 122 -24.26 -4.37 16.72
N TYR A 123 -24.10 -4.84 15.48
CA TYR A 123 -25.15 -4.85 14.47
C TYR A 123 -25.20 -6.17 13.70
N HIS A 124 -26.41 -6.54 13.30
CA HIS A 124 -26.66 -7.67 12.41
C HIS A 124 -26.39 -7.27 10.95
N ILE A 125 -25.51 -8.02 10.27
CA ILE A 125 -25.07 -7.70 8.90
C ILE A 125 -26.00 -8.27 7.81
N GLU A 126 -26.94 -9.16 8.16
CA GLU A 126 -27.73 -9.94 7.19
C GLU A 126 -28.46 -9.09 6.15
N LYS A 127 -29.16 -8.04 6.57
CA LYS A 127 -29.90 -7.13 5.66
C LYS A 127 -28.98 -6.44 4.66
N VAL A 128 -27.73 -6.17 5.04
CA VAL A 128 -26.75 -5.53 4.18
C VAL A 128 -26.17 -6.50 3.15
N LEU A 129 -25.96 -7.78 3.52
CA LEU A 129 -25.38 -8.79 2.63
C LEU A 129 -26.40 -9.42 1.66
N GLN A 130 -27.71 -9.29 1.89
CA GLN A 130 -28.72 -9.87 0.98
C GLN A 130 -28.66 -9.29 -0.44
N ASN A 131 -28.21 -8.05 -0.59
CA ASN A 131 -28.23 -7.32 -1.86
C ASN A 131 -26.99 -7.54 -2.75
N PRO A 132 -25.74 -7.58 -2.24
CA PRO A 132 -24.58 -7.77 -3.10
C PRO A 132 -24.26 -9.24 -3.47
N TYR A 133 -24.92 -10.24 -2.89
CA TYR A 133 -24.59 -11.67 -3.08
C TYR A 133 -25.46 -12.46 -4.10
N LYS A 134 -26.52 -11.90 -4.70
CA LYS A 134 -27.32 -12.65 -5.69
C LYS A 134 -26.66 -12.60 -7.09
N MET A 135 -25.76 -13.56 -7.34
CA MET A 135 -24.99 -13.72 -8.58
C MET A 135 -25.76 -13.45 -9.88
N GLN A 136 -25.68 -12.22 -10.42
CA GLN A 136 -25.91 -11.89 -11.84
C GLN A 136 -25.58 -10.41 -12.18
N TYR A 137 -24.73 -9.74 -11.40
CA TYR A 137 -24.66 -8.29 -11.47
C TYR A 137 -23.81 -7.76 -12.62
N CYS A 138 -24.46 -7.04 -13.53
CA CYS A 138 -23.82 -6.10 -14.45
C CYS A 138 -23.56 -4.78 -13.71
N GLN A 139 -22.47 -4.09 -14.04
CA GLN A 139 -22.10 -2.80 -13.45
C GLN A 139 -23.16 -1.71 -13.57
N LYS A 140 -24.08 -1.84 -14.54
CA LYS A 140 -25.26 -0.99 -14.69
C LYS A 140 -26.06 -0.85 -13.38
N TYR A 141 -26.00 -1.84 -12.49
CA TYR A 141 -26.73 -1.85 -11.22
C TYR A 141 -25.89 -1.47 -10.00
N LYS A 142 -24.60 -1.16 -10.16
CA LYS A 142 -23.70 -0.84 -9.04
C LYS A 142 -24.26 0.28 -8.16
N ILE A 143 -24.69 1.38 -8.77
CA ILE A 143 -25.21 2.55 -8.05
C ILE A 143 -26.39 2.13 -7.17
N ASN A 144 -27.36 1.39 -7.73
CA ASN A 144 -28.52 0.89 -6.99
C ASN A 144 -28.10 -0.02 -5.82
N LEU A 145 -27.12 -0.90 -6.03
CA LEU A 145 -26.61 -1.79 -4.98
C LEU A 145 -25.94 -1.02 -3.83
N VAL A 146 -25.16 0.01 -4.17
CA VAL A 146 -24.56 0.90 -3.17
C VAL A 146 -25.65 1.65 -2.40
N GLU A 147 -26.67 2.17 -3.09
CA GLU A 147 -27.82 2.82 -2.44
C GLU A 147 -28.60 1.86 -1.53
N ASP A 148 -28.76 0.60 -1.94
CA ASP A 148 -29.43 -0.42 -1.13
C ASP A 148 -28.63 -0.76 0.13
N VAL A 149 -27.29 -0.83 0.02
CA VAL A 149 -26.41 -0.95 1.20
C VAL A 149 -26.56 0.29 2.10
N MET A 150 -26.55 1.50 1.55
CA MET A 150 -26.72 2.73 2.34
C MET A 150 -28.04 2.73 3.10
N LYS A 151 -29.15 2.39 2.44
CA LYS A 151 -30.49 2.29 3.06
C LYS A 151 -30.49 1.25 4.18
N ALA A 152 -29.90 0.08 3.94
CA ALA A 152 -29.82 -0.98 4.95
C ALA A 152 -28.97 -0.56 6.16
N VAL A 153 -27.85 0.12 5.94
CA VAL A 153 -26.99 0.65 7.01
C VAL A 153 -27.72 1.72 7.82
N TYR A 154 -28.36 2.70 7.17
CA TYR A 154 -29.13 3.72 7.87
C TYR A 154 -30.31 3.15 8.65
N ALA A 155 -31.04 2.19 8.08
CA ALA A 155 -32.15 1.54 8.76
C ALA A 155 -31.71 0.73 10.00
N THR A 156 -30.46 0.26 10.03
CA THR A 156 -29.94 -0.60 11.10
C THR A 156 -29.19 0.19 12.18
N ALA A 157 -28.34 1.13 11.76
CA ALA A 157 -27.38 1.83 12.63
C ALA A 157 -27.58 3.35 12.67
N GLY A 158 -28.52 3.89 11.90
CA GLY A 158 -28.78 5.33 11.81
C GLY A 158 -27.70 6.13 11.09
N GLU A 159 -27.97 7.42 10.95
CA GLU A 159 -27.02 8.40 10.42
C GLU A 159 -25.90 8.68 11.44
N ARG A 160 -24.72 9.06 10.93
CA ARG A 160 -23.54 9.36 11.75
C ARG A 160 -22.93 10.68 11.29
N ASN A 161 -22.81 11.63 12.21
CA ASN A 161 -22.11 12.89 11.96
C ASN A 161 -20.60 12.72 12.00
N ASP A 162 -20.10 11.84 12.89
CA ASP A 162 -18.68 11.57 13.05
C ASP A 162 -18.24 10.29 12.32
N ALA A 163 -17.01 10.31 11.82
CA ALA A 163 -16.37 9.17 11.19
C ALA A 163 -16.33 7.97 12.15
N THR A 164 -16.99 6.88 11.76
CA THR A 164 -17.14 5.67 12.56
C THR A 164 -16.31 4.53 11.95
N LEU A 165 -15.80 3.62 12.78
CA LEU A 165 -15.11 2.42 12.32
C LEU A 165 -16.10 1.25 12.23
N ALA A 166 -16.01 0.45 11.17
CA ALA A 166 -16.86 -0.72 10.94
C ALA A 166 -16.02 -1.97 10.71
N LEU A 167 -16.12 -2.93 11.62
CA LEU A 167 -15.54 -4.26 11.45
C LEU A 167 -16.62 -5.21 10.91
N ILE A 168 -16.46 -5.63 9.66
CA ILE A 168 -17.48 -6.38 8.93
C ILE A 168 -17.02 -7.82 8.74
N ALA A 169 -17.74 -8.78 9.33
CA ALA A 169 -17.45 -10.20 9.09
C ALA A 169 -18.43 -10.75 8.04
N MET A 170 -17.89 -11.29 6.95
CA MET A 170 -18.72 -11.81 5.85
C MET A 170 -18.15 -13.11 5.28
N LYS A 171 -19.02 -13.94 4.72
CA LYS A 171 -18.61 -15.20 4.08
C LYS A 171 -17.77 -14.88 2.84
N ASN A 172 -16.71 -15.65 2.65
CA ASN A 172 -15.90 -15.50 1.45
C ASN A 172 -16.74 -15.84 0.22
N CYS A 173 -16.55 -15.05 -0.83
CA CYS A 173 -17.21 -15.23 -2.12
C CYS A 173 -16.51 -16.37 -2.89
N ASP A 174 -17.26 -17.17 -3.64
CA ASP A 174 -16.68 -18.30 -4.39
C ASP A 174 -15.90 -17.85 -5.64
N GLY A 175 -15.99 -16.56 -5.95
CA GLY A 175 -15.25 -15.92 -7.01
C GLY A 175 -16.00 -15.82 -8.33
N ARG A 176 -17.25 -16.29 -8.41
CA ARG A 176 -18.07 -16.21 -9.64
C ARG A 176 -18.69 -14.83 -9.85
N GLU A 177 -18.55 -13.92 -8.90
CA GLU A 177 -19.09 -12.57 -8.96
C GLU A 177 -18.30 -11.71 -9.96
N LYS A 178 -19.03 -10.96 -10.79
CA LYS A 178 -18.46 -9.97 -11.72
C LYS A 178 -17.88 -8.76 -11.00
N ILE A 179 -18.40 -8.44 -9.81
CA ILE A 179 -17.93 -7.35 -8.94
C ILE A 179 -17.69 -7.96 -7.56
N ASP A 180 -16.59 -7.58 -6.90
CA ASP A 180 -16.32 -7.99 -5.52
C ASP A 180 -17.37 -7.36 -4.57
N PRO A 181 -18.21 -8.15 -3.88
CA PRO A 181 -19.19 -7.64 -2.93
C PRO A 181 -18.60 -6.73 -1.84
N LYS A 182 -17.33 -6.94 -1.45
CA LYS A 182 -16.65 -6.08 -0.48
C LYS A 182 -16.51 -4.65 -0.97
N GLN A 183 -16.34 -4.43 -2.27
CA GLN A 183 -16.23 -3.08 -2.83
C GLN A 183 -17.56 -2.33 -2.71
N ILE A 184 -18.67 -3.00 -3.05
CA ILE A 184 -20.02 -2.41 -2.93
C ILE A 184 -20.33 -2.08 -1.47
N VAL A 185 -20.08 -3.03 -0.56
CA VAL A 185 -20.29 -2.83 0.87
C VAL A 185 -19.40 -1.69 1.39
N ARG A 186 -18.11 -1.68 1.06
CA ARG A 186 -17.17 -0.63 1.48
C ARG A 186 -17.63 0.76 1.03
N GLU A 187 -18.07 0.91 -0.22
CA GLU A 187 -18.56 2.19 -0.72
C GLU A 187 -19.85 2.63 -0.04
N GLY A 188 -20.80 1.73 0.16
CA GLY A 188 -22.04 2.04 0.90
C GLY A 188 -21.75 2.46 2.34
N PHE A 189 -20.79 1.81 3.01
CA PHE A 189 -20.32 2.21 4.34
C PHE A 189 -19.61 3.57 4.32
N ALA A 190 -18.71 3.82 3.37
CA ALA A 190 -18.01 5.10 3.25
C ALA A 190 -18.99 6.26 3.05
N ARG A 191 -20.00 6.10 2.17
CA ARG A 191 -21.07 7.09 1.94
C ARG A 191 -22.00 7.29 3.13
N THR A 192 -21.97 6.40 4.11
CA THR A 192 -22.67 6.53 5.40
C THR A 192 -21.71 6.84 6.56
N ASN A 193 -20.55 7.46 6.24
CA ASN A 193 -19.56 7.96 7.19
C ASN A 193 -18.84 6.87 8.01
N ARG A 194 -18.66 5.68 7.43
CA ARG A 194 -18.04 4.51 8.06
C ARG A 194 -16.82 4.00 7.28
N ILE A 195 -15.67 3.96 7.96
CA ILE A 195 -14.43 3.33 7.46
C ILE A 195 -14.52 1.84 7.77
N SER A 196 -14.30 0.96 6.79
CA SER A 196 -14.59 -0.48 6.90
C SER A 196 -13.38 -1.39 6.68
N ALA A 197 -13.24 -2.37 7.57
CA ALA A 197 -12.33 -3.50 7.44
C ALA A 197 -13.12 -4.81 7.44
N PHE A 198 -12.61 -5.81 6.72
CA PHE A 198 -13.36 -7.03 6.43
C PHE A 198 -12.65 -8.27 6.97
N ILE A 199 -13.39 -9.07 7.73
CA ILE A 199 -12.98 -10.41 8.17
C ILE A 199 -13.69 -11.44 7.29
N ASN A 200 -12.90 -12.32 6.67
CA ASN A 200 -13.42 -13.44 5.91
C ASN A 200 -13.84 -14.57 6.85
N LEU A 201 -15.09 -14.99 6.76
CA LEU A 201 -15.61 -16.16 7.45
C LEU A 201 -15.51 -17.39 6.53
N PHE A 202 -14.72 -18.38 6.95
CA PHE A 202 -14.61 -19.68 6.27
C PHE A 202 -15.46 -20.72 6.99
N ILE A 203 -16.09 -21.63 6.23
CA ILE A 203 -16.95 -22.67 6.80
C ILE A 203 -16.08 -23.62 7.63
N GLY A 204 -16.47 -23.84 8.89
CA GLY A 204 -15.78 -24.76 9.80
C GLY A 204 -14.47 -24.22 10.41
N GLN A 205 -14.12 -22.95 10.17
CA GLN A 205 -12.93 -22.33 10.74
C GLN A 205 -13.29 -21.15 11.64
N SER A 206 -12.69 -21.10 12.83
CA SER A 206 -12.73 -19.92 13.70
C SER A 206 -11.87 -18.80 13.13
N VAL A 207 -12.30 -17.55 13.35
CA VAL A 207 -11.46 -16.38 13.04
C VAL A 207 -10.32 -16.32 14.05
N SER A 208 -9.08 -16.18 13.58
CA SER A 208 -7.94 -16.04 14.48
C SER A 208 -7.96 -14.68 15.19
N ARG A 209 -7.53 -14.63 16.45
CA ARG A 209 -7.42 -13.37 17.21
C ARG A 209 -6.51 -12.37 16.51
N ASN A 210 -5.38 -12.82 15.96
CA ASN A 210 -4.46 -11.98 15.20
C ASN A 210 -5.13 -11.28 14.01
N THR A 211 -6.04 -11.98 13.31
CA THR A 211 -6.83 -11.38 12.21
C THR A 211 -7.74 -10.27 12.71
N ILE A 212 -8.39 -10.45 13.87
CA ILE A 212 -9.24 -9.43 14.49
C ILE A 212 -8.41 -8.21 14.88
N ILE A 213 -7.30 -8.44 15.59
CA ILE A 213 -6.37 -7.39 16.04
C ILE A 213 -5.85 -6.60 14.84
N ASN A 214 -5.38 -7.29 13.79
CA ASN A 214 -4.93 -6.64 12.55
C ASN A 214 -6.00 -5.77 11.90
N CYS A 215 -7.24 -6.25 11.84
CA CYS A 215 -8.34 -5.47 11.28
C CYS A 215 -8.64 -4.21 12.12
N ILE A 216 -8.58 -4.32 13.46
CA ILE A 216 -8.79 -3.18 14.35
C ILE A 216 -7.65 -2.17 14.22
N LEU A 217 -6.39 -2.61 14.22
CA LEU A 217 -5.23 -1.74 14.01
C LEU A 217 -5.28 -1.05 12.64
N SER A 218 -5.70 -1.77 11.59
CA SER A 218 -5.94 -1.19 10.26
C SER A 218 -7.02 -0.10 10.28
N LEU A 219 -8.10 -0.29 11.03
CA LEU A 219 -9.15 0.72 11.16
C LEU A 219 -8.66 1.95 11.91
N LEU A 220 -7.84 1.76 12.95
CA LEU A 220 -7.22 2.85 13.71
C LEU A 220 -6.22 3.64 12.83
N GLU A 221 -5.37 2.98 12.04
CA GLU A 221 -4.50 3.66 11.07
C GLU A 221 -5.32 4.49 10.06
N GLN A 222 -6.40 3.91 9.53
CA GLN A 222 -7.29 4.60 8.59
C GLN A 222 -8.07 5.76 9.23
N ARG A 223 -8.18 5.78 10.56
CA ARG A 223 -8.68 6.93 11.33
C ARG A 223 -7.61 8.02 11.52
N GLY A 224 -6.34 7.67 11.34
CA GLY A 224 -5.18 8.54 11.51
C GLY A 224 -4.37 8.29 12.78
N PHE A 225 -4.60 7.21 13.51
CA PHE A 225 -3.71 6.83 14.61
C PHE A 225 -2.36 6.40 14.05
N LEU A 226 -1.29 6.71 14.80
CA LEU A 226 0.06 6.31 14.45
C LEU A 226 0.68 5.46 15.55
N LYS A 227 1.62 4.60 15.16
CA LYS A 227 2.41 3.79 16.07
C LYS A 227 3.40 4.64 16.91
N ARG A 228 3.74 4.26 18.15
CA ARG A 228 4.71 5.01 18.97
C ARG A 228 6.08 5.21 18.31
N SER A 229 6.52 4.22 17.54
CA SER A 229 7.74 4.25 16.72
C SER A 229 7.88 5.49 15.83
N TRP A 230 6.78 6.18 15.49
CA TRP A 230 6.79 7.45 14.75
C TRP A 230 7.53 8.57 15.47
N ASN A 231 7.64 8.53 16.80
CA ASN A 231 8.43 9.52 17.55
C ASN A 231 9.91 9.52 17.14
N LYS A 232 10.41 8.42 16.56
CA LYS A 232 11.78 8.32 16.05
C LYS A 232 11.93 8.67 14.57
N ILE A 233 10.82 8.86 13.84
CA ILE A 233 10.83 9.35 12.44
C ILE A 233 11.19 10.86 12.39
N ASN A 234 11.50 11.46 13.54
CA ASN A 234 11.62 12.89 13.69
C ASN A 234 12.97 13.44 13.20
N LEU A 235 13.00 13.79 11.92
CA LEU A 235 13.89 14.81 11.38
C LEU A 235 13.06 16.04 11.06
N PRO A 236 13.60 17.26 11.24
CA PRO A 236 12.94 18.50 10.86
C PRO A 236 12.89 18.64 9.32
N CYS A 237 12.18 17.73 8.66
CA CYS A 237 12.06 17.64 7.23
C CYS A 237 10.62 17.27 6.84
N THR A 238 10.29 17.55 5.58
CA THR A 238 9.03 17.13 4.97
C THR A 238 9.28 15.91 4.11
N TYR A 239 8.56 14.82 4.35
CA TYR A 239 8.54 13.70 3.41
C TYR A 239 7.39 13.90 2.43
N VAL A 240 7.68 13.74 1.15
CA VAL A 240 6.68 13.80 0.10
C VAL A 240 6.75 12.48 -0.64
N ASN A 241 5.64 11.76 -0.77
CA ASN A 241 5.60 10.54 -1.56
C ASN A 241 4.67 10.71 -2.76
N LEU A 242 5.18 10.36 -3.94
CA LEU A 242 4.43 10.25 -5.18
C LEU A 242 4.20 8.78 -5.51
N SER A 243 2.93 8.39 -5.53
CA SER A 243 2.47 7.09 -5.98
C SER A 243 1.52 7.24 -7.16
N ILE A 244 1.40 6.19 -7.96
CA ILE A 244 0.40 6.13 -9.01
C ILE A 244 -0.34 4.80 -8.98
N GLU A 245 -1.63 4.88 -8.76
CA GLU A 245 -2.48 3.70 -8.65
C GLU A 245 -3.31 3.51 -9.91
N ARG A 246 -3.17 2.35 -10.53
CA ARG A 246 -4.08 1.93 -11.60
C ARG A 246 -5.44 1.61 -10.98
N ILE A 247 -6.46 2.41 -11.30
CA ILE A 247 -7.83 2.22 -10.84
C ILE A 247 -8.54 1.28 -11.79
N SER A 248 -8.58 1.57 -13.09
CA SER A 248 -9.21 0.72 -14.12
C SER A 248 -8.19 0.31 -15.21
N LYS A 249 -8.65 -0.37 -16.27
CA LYS A 249 -7.79 -0.70 -17.41
C LYS A 249 -7.09 0.54 -17.97
N PHE A 250 -7.80 1.66 -18.05
CA PHE A 250 -7.31 2.90 -18.65
C PHE A 250 -7.14 4.04 -17.64
N ASP A 251 -7.68 3.94 -16.43
CA ASP A 251 -7.63 5.02 -15.46
C ASP A 251 -6.54 4.83 -14.41
N PHE A 252 -5.73 5.88 -14.25
CA PHE A 252 -4.69 5.97 -13.24
C PHE A 252 -4.93 7.18 -12.36
N LEU A 253 -4.62 7.02 -11.07
CA LEU A 253 -4.71 8.05 -10.07
C LEU A 253 -3.33 8.35 -9.49
N PRO A 254 -2.71 9.48 -9.87
CA PRO A 254 -1.59 10.03 -9.14
C PRO A 254 -2.03 10.47 -7.74
N ILE A 255 -1.22 10.11 -6.74
CA ILE A 255 -1.45 10.43 -5.33
C ILE A 255 -0.15 11.04 -4.80
N ILE A 256 -0.22 12.28 -4.32
CA ILE A 256 0.85 12.90 -3.54
C ILE A 256 0.44 12.83 -2.07
N SER A 257 1.38 12.43 -1.23
CA SER A 257 1.22 12.45 0.22
C SER A 257 2.36 13.23 0.84
N GLN A 258 2.05 13.96 1.92
CA GLN A 258 3.00 14.76 2.65
C GLN A 258 2.99 14.32 4.11
N ILE A 259 4.17 14.15 4.70
CA ILE A 259 4.36 13.89 6.12
C ILE A 259 5.21 15.03 6.67
N LYS A 260 4.67 15.74 7.65
CA LYS A 260 5.36 16.81 8.37
C LYS A 260 5.20 16.58 9.87
N GLY A 261 6.26 16.11 10.51
CA GLY A 261 6.18 15.60 11.88
C GLY A 261 5.18 14.45 11.97
N LYS A 262 4.09 14.64 12.72
CA LYS A 262 3.01 13.67 12.91
C LYS A 262 1.78 13.94 12.02
N GLU A 263 1.80 15.00 11.23
CA GLU A 263 0.70 15.35 10.33
C GLU A 263 0.93 14.68 8.97
N ILE A 264 -0.07 13.91 8.54
CA ILE A 264 -0.04 13.20 7.26
C ILE A 264 -1.24 13.64 6.44
N SER A 265 -0.98 14.14 5.23
CA SER A 265 -2.00 14.63 4.31
C SER A 265 -1.81 14.07 2.91
N TYR A 266 -2.89 14.07 2.13
CA TYR A 266 -2.96 13.48 0.81
C TYR A 266 -3.62 14.46 -0.16
N LYS A 267 -3.09 14.52 -1.38
CA LYS A 267 -3.63 15.27 -2.51
C LYS A 267 -3.74 14.34 -3.71
N LEU A 268 -4.97 14.09 -4.14
CA LEU A 268 -5.27 13.33 -5.35
C LEU A 268 -5.14 14.25 -6.57
N TYR A 269 -4.76 13.69 -7.72
CA TYR A 269 -4.78 14.43 -8.99
C TYR A 269 -6.18 15.01 -9.25
N GLY A 270 -6.27 16.33 -9.49
CA GLY A 270 -7.55 17.03 -9.68
C GLY A 270 -8.15 17.62 -8.39
N ASN A 271 -7.63 17.28 -7.21
CA ASN A 271 -8.00 17.95 -5.97
C ASN A 271 -7.16 19.22 -5.77
N THR A 272 -7.79 20.29 -5.28
CA THR A 272 -7.12 21.53 -4.88
C THR A 272 -6.56 21.44 -3.44
N GLU A 273 -7.31 20.82 -2.54
CA GLU A 273 -7.00 20.76 -1.10
C GLU A 273 -6.31 19.46 -0.67
N TRP A 274 -5.48 19.59 0.37
CA TRP A 274 -4.90 18.48 1.12
C TRP A 274 -5.90 17.93 2.13
N GLN A 275 -6.01 16.60 2.24
CA GLN A 275 -6.95 15.95 3.15
C GLN A 275 -6.25 14.91 4.03
N THR A 276 -6.76 14.71 5.24
CA THR A 276 -6.38 13.57 6.09
C THR A 276 -6.95 12.27 5.52
N ILE A 277 -6.34 11.13 5.86
CA ILE A 277 -6.71 9.83 5.28
C ILE A 277 -8.19 9.49 5.53
N ASP A 278 -8.71 9.72 6.73
CA ASP A 278 -10.10 9.44 7.10
C ASP A 278 -11.09 10.22 6.23
N ARG A 279 -10.89 11.55 6.11
CA ARG A 279 -11.72 12.42 5.28
C ARG A 279 -11.66 12.03 3.82
N LEU A 280 -10.48 11.65 3.34
CA LEU A 280 -10.27 11.22 1.97
C LEU A 280 -11.04 9.93 1.69
N LEU A 281 -10.88 8.88 2.51
CA LEU A 281 -11.53 7.58 2.32
C LEU A 281 -13.07 7.70 2.32
N LEU A 282 -13.62 8.56 3.17
CA LEU A 282 -15.06 8.77 3.30
C LEU A 282 -15.67 9.59 2.16
N ASN A 283 -14.87 10.38 1.45
CA ASN A 283 -15.33 11.23 0.35
C ASN A 283 -14.82 10.79 -1.03
N ILE A 284 -14.05 9.70 -1.11
CA ILE A 284 -13.39 9.30 -2.35
C ILE A 284 -14.36 8.97 -3.48
N ASN A 285 -15.59 8.57 -3.16
CA ASN A 285 -16.64 8.31 -4.14
C ASN A 285 -17.06 9.57 -4.92
N LYS A 286 -16.74 10.77 -4.42
CA LYS A 286 -16.99 12.06 -5.11
C LYS A 286 -15.87 12.39 -6.09
N HIS A 287 -14.74 11.68 -6.02
CA HIS A 287 -13.61 11.89 -6.91
C HIS A 287 -13.83 11.20 -8.25
N ASN A 288 -13.80 11.98 -9.33
CA ASN A 288 -14.10 11.52 -10.68
C ASN A 288 -12.99 11.84 -11.70
N THR A 289 -11.85 12.38 -11.25
CA THR A 289 -10.79 12.88 -12.11
C THR A 289 -9.64 11.88 -12.18
N PHE A 290 -9.40 11.31 -13.35
CA PHE A 290 -8.37 10.29 -13.57
C PHE A 290 -7.54 10.62 -14.79
N LEU A 291 -6.32 10.10 -14.82
CA LEU A 291 -5.45 10.21 -15.98
C LEU A 291 -5.45 8.91 -16.79
N PRO A 292 -5.72 8.95 -18.11
CA PRO A 292 -5.33 7.89 -19.00
C PRO A 292 -3.81 7.69 -19.01
N GLN A 293 -3.37 6.51 -19.44
CA GLN A 293 -1.95 6.25 -19.60
C GLN A 293 -1.32 7.26 -20.58
N PRO A 294 -0.17 7.88 -20.23
CA PRO A 294 0.55 8.78 -21.13
C PRO A 294 0.98 8.05 -22.40
N SER A 295 0.80 8.73 -23.54
CA SER A 295 1.25 8.24 -24.84
C SER A 295 1.78 9.40 -25.69
N LYS A 296 2.37 9.08 -26.85
CA LYS A 296 2.74 10.13 -27.83
C LYS A 296 1.52 10.85 -28.44
N ARG A 297 0.31 10.30 -28.24
CA ARG A 297 -0.94 10.77 -28.84
C ARG A 297 -1.80 11.58 -27.86
N ASN A 298 -1.36 11.75 -26.61
CA ASN A 298 -2.10 12.50 -25.60
C ASN A 298 -1.18 13.36 -24.74
N ASP A 299 -1.73 14.43 -24.18
CA ASP A 299 -1.01 15.35 -23.31
C ASP A 299 -1.03 14.94 -21.83
N MET A 300 -1.44 13.70 -21.53
CA MET A 300 -1.58 13.23 -20.13
C MET A 300 -0.25 13.21 -19.39
N GLY A 301 0.85 12.97 -20.10
CA GLY A 301 2.19 13.10 -19.53
C GLY A 301 2.53 14.53 -19.11
N ILE A 302 2.04 15.53 -19.84
CA ILE A 302 2.24 16.96 -19.54
C ILE A 302 1.41 17.34 -18.31
N GLN A 303 0.12 16.98 -18.30
CA GLN A 303 -0.78 17.26 -17.17
C GLN A 303 -0.30 16.61 -15.87
N PHE A 304 0.16 15.36 -15.95
CA PHE A 304 0.80 14.67 -14.82
C PHE A 304 2.01 15.45 -14.29
N LYS A 305 2.93 15.85 -15.18
CA LYS A 305 4.14 16.59 -14.79
C LYS A 305 3.80 17.96 -14.19
N GLN A 306 2.79 18.64 -14.72
CA GLN A 306 2.30 19.91 -14.18
C GLN A 306 1.78 19.75 -12.75
N PHE A 307 0.91 18.75 -12.50
CA PHE A 307 0.41 18.45 -11.17
C PHE A 307 1.53 18.18 -10.15
N VAL A 308 2.52 17.37 -10.53
CA VAL A 308 3.68 17.08 -9.69
C VAL A 308 4.52 18.34 -9.45
N SER A 309 4.76 19.13 -10.50
CA SER A 309 5.53 20.38 -10.44
C SER A 309 4.93 21.39 -9.48
N GLU A 310 3.66 21.72 -9.67
CA GLU A 310 2.94 22.73 -8.89
C GLU A 310 2.90 22.33 -7.42
N THR A 311 2.52 21.09 -7.14
CA THR A 311 2.43 20.57 -5.77
C THR A 311 3.80 20.52 -5.09
N LEU A 312 4.85 20.06 -5.79
CA LEU A 312 6.18 19.97 -5.20
C LEU A 312 6.80 21.36 -4.99
N THR A 313 6.54 22.31 -5.89
CA THR A 313 6.99 23.70 -5.75
C THR A 313 6.38 24.38 -4.53
N GLU A 314 5.07 24.20 -4.30
CA GLU A 314 4.37 24.68 -3.11
C GLU A 314 5.03 24.17 -1.82
N ILE A 315 5.29 22.86 -1.75
CA ILE A 315 5.93 22.23 -0.59
C ILE A 315 7.37 22.72 -0.39
N LEU A 316 8.14 22.83 -1.46
CA LEU A 316 9.53 23.28 -1.40
C LEU A 316 9.67 24.72 -0.95
N GLN A 317 8.78 25.61 -1.42
CA GLN A 317 8.74 27.01 -1.01
C GLN A 317 8.48 27.12 0.49
N TYR A 318 7.47 26.41 0.99
CA TYR A 318 7.17 26.36 2.42
C TYR A 318 8.33 25.77 3.25
N ALA A 319 8.94 24.68 2.78
CA ALA A 319 10.07 24.06 3.46
C ALA A 319 11.29 25.00 3.51
N LYS A 320 11.54 25.75 2.42
CA LYS A 320 12.62 26.73 2.34
C LYS A 320 12.44 27.85 3.36
N GLU A 321 11.22 28.37 3.54
CA GLU A 321 10.90 29.38 4.55
C GLU A 321 11.20 28.91 5.99
N GLN A 322 11.13 27.60 6.23
CA GLN A 322 11.42 26.96 7.52
C GLN A 322 12.85 26.40 7.61
N ASN A 323 13.72 26.68 6.65
CA ASN A 323 15.07 26.07 6.52
C ASN A 323 15.05 24.52 6.58
N GLY A 324 13.96 23.91 6.13
CA GLY A 324 13.72 22.47 6.14
C GLY A 324 14.14 21.78 4.84
N GLN A 325 14.46 20.49 4.97
CA GLN A 325 14.71 19.59 3.84
C GLN A 325 13.41 18.91 3.37
N VAL A 326 13.35 18.58 2.08
CA VAL A 326 12.27 17.81 1.47
C VAL A 326 12.84 16.50 0.93
N TYR A 327 12.32 15.38 1.41
CA TYR A 327 12.63 14.05 0.90
C TYR A 327 11.49 13.57 0.00
N PHE A 328 11.72 13.61 -1.30
CA PHE A 328 10.76 13.21 -2.31
C PHE A 328 10.93 11.74 -2.67
N ILE A 329 10.07 10.91 -2.10
CA ILE A 329 9.97 9.47 -2.30
C ILE A 329 9.07 9.21 -3.50
N ILE A 330 9.51 8.36 -4.42
CA ILE A 330 8.80 8.09 -5.67
C ILE A 330 8.67 6.59 -5.86
N ASP A 331 7.44 6.11 -5.99
CA ASP A 331 7.16 4.74 -6.42
C ASP A 331 7.71 4.53 -7.83
N ALA A 332 8.62 3.57 -7.99
CA ALA A 332 9.22 3.23 -9.26
C ALA A 332 8.19 2.82 -10.33
N ASN A 333 6.94 2.50 -10.00
CA ASN A 333 5.87 2.27 -10.98
C ASN A 333 5.67 3.44 -11.96
N VAL A 334 5.98 4.68 -11.54
CA VAL A 334 5.92 5.85 -12.44
C VAL A 334 6.89 5.76 -13.63
N ARG A 335 7.94 4.91 -13.55
CA ARG A 335 8.97 4.79 -14.60
C ARG A 335 8.48 4.24 -15.94
N LYS A 336 7.37 3.48 -15.92
CA LYS A 336 6.93 2.71 -17.10
C LYS A 336 6.41 3.65 -18.21
N HIS A 337 5.66 4.68 -17.85
CA HIS A 337 5.03 5.59 -18.83
C HIS A 337 5.05 7.08 -18.43
N TRP A 338 5.34 7.40 -17.17
CA TRP A 338 5.08 8.75 -16.62
C TRP A 338 6.35 9.59 -16.55
N ILE A 339 7.44 9.01 -16.02
CA ILE A 339 8.74 9.67 -15.87
C ILE A 339 9.82 8.75 -16.43
N LYS A 340 10.33 9.08 -17.63
CA LYS A 340 11.28 8.23 -18.37
C LYS A 340 12.65 8.21 -17.70
N GLU A 341 12.99 9.27 -16.98
CA GLU A 341 14.26 9.51 -16.31
C GLU A 341 14.46 8.55 -15.12
N LEU A 342 13.36 7.97 -14.61
CA LEU A 342 13.39 6.98 -13.54
C LEU A 342 13.50 5.52 -14.05
N GLN A 343 13.63 5.32 -15.36
CA GLN A 343 13.81 3.99 -15.95
C GLN A 343 15.18 3.40 -15.60
N ASN A 344 15.23 2.10 -15.32
CA ASN A 344 16.46 1.41 -14.90
C ASN A 344 17.64 1.57 -15.86
N LYS A 345 17.39 1.72 -17.17
CA LYS A 345 18.44 1.90 -18.19
C LYS A 345 19.03 3.32 -18.22
N LYS A 346 18.34 4.29 -17.62
CA LYS A 346 18.69 5.71 -17.67
C LYS A 346 19.15 6.26 -16.32
N ILE A 347 18.80 5.59 -15.24
CA ILE A 347 19.06 6.09 -13.90
C ILE A 347 20.56 6.04 -13.59
N ASN A 348 21.10 7.16 -13.12
CA ASN A 348 22.43 7.25 -12.54
C ASN A 348 22.26 7.70 -11.08
N ILE A 349 22.80 6.92 -10.14
CA ILE A 349 22.66 7.18 -8.71
C ILE A 349 23.35 8.46 -8.26
N ASP A 350 24.37 8.90 -9.00
CA ASP A 350 25.15 10.10 -8.67
C ASP A 350 24.57 11.35 -9.34
N THR A 351 23.46 11.23 -10.08
CA THR A 351 22.84 12.35 -10.81
C THR A 351 21.39 12.52 -10.40
N PHE A 352 20.95 13.77 -10.26
CA PHE A 352 19.53 14.07 -10.05
C PHE A 352 18.75 13.78 -11.34
N PRO A 353 17.70 12.93 -11.31
CA PRO A 353 16.88 12.68 -12.49
C PRO A 353 16.07 13.92 -12.87
N GLU A 354 15.91 14.17 -14.17
CA GLU A 354 15.11 15.27 -14.68
C GLU A 354 13.60 14.96 -14.61
N ILE A 355 13.01 15.03 -13.41
CA ILE A 355 11.59 14.70 -13.21
C ILE A 355 10.69 15.84 -13.65
N VAL A 356 11.00 17.05 -13.18
CA VAL A 356 10.31 18.29 -13.50
C VAL A 356 11.37 19.39 -13.74
N PRO A 357 11.29 20.14 -14.85
CA PRO A 357 12.15 21.30 -15.08
C PRO A 357 12.08 22.30 -13.92
N ASP A 358 13.19 22.97 -13.62
CA ASP A 358 13.34 24.03 -12.60
C ASP A 358 13.22 23.64 -11.11
N VAL A 359 12.45 22.59 -10.77
CA VAL A 359 12.33 22.09 -9.38
C VAL A 359 13.64 21.46 -8.88
N LEU A 360 14.52 21.03 -9.79
CA LEU A 360 15.79 20.34 -9.49
C LEU A 360 16.93 21.28 -9.10
N LYS A 361 16.75 22.60 -9.28
CA LYS A 361 17.76 23.61 -8.91
C LYS A 361 17.69 23.98 -7.41
N VAL A 362 16.81 23.32 -6.64
CA VAL A 362 16.56 23.69 -5.25
C VAL A 362 17.43 22.84 -4.30
N PRO A 363 18.32 23.45 -3.49
CA PRO A 363 19.31 22.72 -2.69
C PRO A 363 18.72 21.94 -1.50
N ASN A 364 17.44 22.08 -1.19
CA ASN A 364 16.77 21.38 -0.09
C ASN A 364 15.92 20.18 -0.53
N LEU A 365 16.05 19.72 -1.79
CA LEU A 365 15.33 18.57 -2.32
C LEU A 365 16.24 17.33 -2.43
N ASN A 366 15.81 16.23 -1.84
CA ASN A 366 16.43 14.91 -1.99
C ASN A 366 15.44 13.98 -2.69
N ILE A 367 15.88 13.26 -3.73
CA ILE A 367 15.01 12.35 -4.48
C ILE A 367 15.35 10.91 -4.13
N ILE A 368 14.33 10.12 -3.81
CA ILE A 368 14.46 8.72 -3.43
C ILE A 368 13.49 7.91 -4.28
N ARG A 369 14.02 6.98 -5.08
CA ARG A 369 13.17 6.02 -5.77
C ARG A 369 13.03 4.75 -4.92
N ILE A 370 11.80 4.28 -4.78
CA ILE A 370 11.50 3.00 -4.13
C ILE A 370 10.92 2.05 -5.16
N ASN A 371 11.53 0.87 -5.31
CA ASN A 371 11.03 -0.16 -6.20
C ASN A 371 10.63 -1.41 -5.42
N THR A 372 9.38 -1.84 -5.61
CA THR A 372 8.82 -3.09 -5.06
C THR A 372 8.39 -4.07 -6.16
N SER A 373 8.78 -3.81 -7.41
CA SER A 373 8.39 -4.62 -8.56
C SER A 373 9.22 -5.90 -8.68
N PHE A 374 8.80 -6.78 -9.60
CA PHE A 374 9.45 -8.08 -9.84
C PHE A 374 10.92 -8.00 -10.29
N ASP A 375 11.38 -6.83 -10.75
CA ASP A 375 12.74 -6.59 -11.22
C ASP A 375 13.72 -6.21 -10.09
N VAL A 376 13.25 -6.15 -8.85
CA VAL A 376 14.10 -6.12 -7.65
C VAL A 376 14.75 -7.49 -7.46
N PRO A 377 16.09 -7.59 -7.33
CA PRO A 377 16.77 -8.85 -7.09
C PRO A 377 16.24 -9.57 -5.84
N LYS A 378 15.99 -10.88 -5.97
CA LYS A 378 15.38 -11.69 -4.89
C LYS A 378 16.32 -12.67 -4.18
N TYR A 379 17.49 -12.98 -4.75
CA TYR A 379 18.34 -14.11 -4.31
C TYR A 379 19.84 -13.82 -4.45
N GLY A 380 20.64 -14.56 -3.66
CA GLY A 380 22.09 -14.73 -3.83
C GLY A 380 22.97 -13.55 -3.41
N ALA A 381 22.37 -12.51 -2.81
CA ALA A 381 23.10 -11.31 -2.40
C ALA A 381 22.85 -10.91 -0.94
N ILE A 382 22.07 -11.66 -0.16
CA ILE A 382 21.66 -11.26 1.18
C ILE A 382 21.67 -12.49 2.08
N GLU A 383 22.61 -12.52 3.03
CA GLU A 383 22.78 -13.56 4.05
C GLU A 383 21.48 -13.73 4.86
N CYS A 384 21.07 -14.98 5.07
CA CYS A 384 19.89 -15.32 5.87
C CYS A 384 20.38 -15.87 7.21
N ASP A 385 20.02 -15.19 8.30
CA ASP A 385 20.09 -15.78 9.63
C ASP A 385 18.89 -16.74 9.78
N ASP A 386 19.04 -17.87 10.49
CA ASP A 386 17.95 -18.81 10.83
C ASP A 386 16.87 -18.18 11.77
N VAL A 387 16.94 -16.87 12.00
CA VAL A 387 16.05 -16.13 12.88
C VAL A 387 14.77 -15.78 12.14
N LEU A 388 13.68 -16.44 12.55
CA LEU A 388 12.33 -16.10 12.16
C LEU A 388 12.06 -14.61 12.41
N ASP A 389 11.29 -13.98 11.52
CA ASP A 389 10.70 -12.67 11.75
C ASP A 389 11.70 -11.48 11.74
N SER A 390 12.80 -11.61 10.99
CA SER A 390 13.88 -10.61 10.90
C SER A 390 13.66 -9.55 9.80
N THR A 391 14.22 -8.37 10.02
CA THR A 391 14.36 -7.31 9.01
C THR A 391 15.82 -6.93 8.85
N GLY A 392 16.21 -6.46 7.67
CA GLY A 392 17.57 -6.01 7.45
C GLY A 392 17.71 -5.05 6.30
N LEU A 393 18.72 -4.19 6.39
CA LEU A 393 19.12 -3.27 5.32
C LEU A 393 20.46 -3.71 4.77
N TYR A 394 20.55 -3.79 3.45
CA TYR A 394 21.73 -4.27 2.74
C TYR A 394 22.14 -3.27 1.65
N ILE A 395 23.44 -3.19 1.35
CA ILE A 395 23.98 -2.36 0.27
C ILE A 395 24.84 -3.19 -0.67
N ASP A 396 24.64 -3.03 -1.98
CA ASP A 396 25.50 -3.68 -2.97
C ASP A 396 26.76 -2.85 -3.28
N GLN A 397 27.65 -3.42 -4.08
CA GLN A 397 28.90 -2.74 -4.50
C GLN A 397 28.66 -1.49 -5.36
N LYS A 398 27.46 -1.34 -5.93
CA LYS A 398 27.08 -0.18 -6.74
C LYS A 398 26.43 0.92 -5.90
N GLY A 399 26.22 0.70 -4.60
CA GLY A 399 25.56 1.66 -3.72
C GLY A 399 24.03 1.67 -3.82
N MET A 400 23.43 0.58 -4.32
CA MET A 400 21.99 0.33 -4.26
C MET A 400 21.64 -0.33 -2.93
N TYR A 401 20.54 0.09 -2.31
CA TYR A 401 20.12 -0.41 -1.00
C TYR A 401 18.91 -1.33 -1.13
N TYR A 402 18.86 -2.34 -0.28
CA TYR A 402 17.80 -3.34 -0.23
C TYR A 402 17.30 -3.46 1.19
N SER A 403 16.06 -3.04 1.40
CA SER A 403 15.31 -3.29 2.62
C SER A 403 14.65 -4.65 2.51
N THR A 404 14.84 -5.48 3.52
CA THR A 404 14.30 -6.84 3.56
C THR A 404 13.47 -7.08 4.80
N GLY A 405 12.45 -7.91 4.65
CA GLY A 405 11.66 -8.46 5.75
C GLY A 405 11.30 -9.90 5.47
N GLU A 406 11.58 -10.78 6.43
CA GLU A 406 11.28 -12.20 6.36
C GLU A 406 10.29 -12.56 7.45
N TYR A 407 9.13 -13.09 7.05
CA TYR A 407 8.00 -13.22 7.96
C TYR A 407 7.38 -14.60 7.88
N SER A 408 7.05 -15.17 9.04
CA SER A 408 6.37 -16.47 9.12
C SER A 408 4.94 -16.38 8.55
N PHE A 409 4.58 -17.32 7.68
CA PHE A 409 3.23 -17.36 7.11
C PHE A 409 2.30 -18.17 8.01
N ASN A 410 1.39 -17.51 8.74
CA ASN A 410 0.23 -18.11 9.44
C ASN A 410 0.52 -19.46 10.15
N GLY A 411 1.57 -19.52 10.98
CA GLY A 411 1.91 -20.71 11.76
C GLY A 411 2.51 -21.87 10.95
N SER A 412 2.92 -21.64 9.71
CA SER A 412 3.73 -22.57 8.93
C SER A 412 5.22 -22.26 9.02
N GLU A 413 6.07 -23.28 8.85
CA GLU A 413 7.53 -23.12 8.67
C GLU A 413 7.90 -22.38 7.37
N ALA A 414 6.92 -21.98 6.55
CA ALA A 414 7.17 -21.26 5.31
C ALA A 414 7.35 -19.75 5.58
N LEU A 415 8.55 -19.26 5.26
CA LEU A 415 8.89 -17.84 5.29
C LEU A 415 8.41 -17.13 4.01
N GLN A 416 7.83 -15.95 4.17
CA GLN A 416 7.57 -15.01 3.10
C GLN A 416 8.58 -13.87 3.16
N ARG A 417 9.37 -13.74 2.08
CA ARG A 417 10.41 -12.71 1.95
C ARG A 417 9.94 -11.54 1.10
N TYR A 418 10.06 -10.34 1.66
CA TYR A 418 9.84 -9.08 0.97
C TYR A 418 11.18 -8.37 0.79
N ILE A 419 11.41 -7.88 -0.43
CA ILE A 419 12.59 -7.09 -0.75
C ILE A 419 12.15 -5.85 -1.49
N LEU A 420 12.62 -4.71 -1.01
CA LEU A 420 12.35 -3.39 -1.54
C LEU A 420 13.68 -2.70 -1.84
N GLU A 421 13.85 -2.24 -3.07
CA GLU A 421 15.03 -1.48 -3.48
C GLU A 421 14.83 0.00 -3.14
N ILE A 422 15.82 0.59 -2.44
CA ILE A 422 15.87 2.00 -2.08
C ILE A 422 17.03 2.62 -2.85
N LEU A 423 16.73 3.67 -3.62
CA LEU A 423 17.72 4.36 -4.45
C LEU A 423 17.67 5.87 -4.19
N PRO A 424 18.48 6.39 -3.26
CA PRO A 424 18.66 7.83 -3.09
C PRO A 424 19.54 8.36 -4.24
N LEU A 425 19.05 9.39 -4.94
CA LEU A 425 19.62 9.89 -6.19
C LEU A 425 20.30 11.25 -6.00
N GLY A 426 21.46 11.44 -6.64
CA GLY A 426 22.17 12.72 -6.68
C GLY A 426 22.85 13.13 -5.36
N VAL A 427 22.94 12.22 -4.39
CA VAL A 427 23.47 12.48 -3.04
C VAL A 427 24.76 11.72 -2.77
N LYS A 428 25.59 12.25 -1.86
CA LYS A 428 26.89 11.64 -1.51
C LYS A 428 26.69 10.31 -0.75
N ALA A 429 27.69 9.42 -0.79
CA ALA A 429 27.60 8.10 -0.17
C ALA A 429 27.22 8.12 1.33
N VAL A 430 27.72 9.09 2.10
CA VAL A 430 27.39 9.24 3.54
C VAL A 430 25.91 9.60 3.73
N GLU A 431 25.41 10.55 2.94
CA GLU A 431 23.99 10.95 2.95
C GLU A 431 23.08 9.82 2.45
N ARG A 432 23.52 9.05 1.45
CA ARG A 432 22.79 7.87 0.95
C ARG A 432 22.53 6.85 2.05
N ASN A 433 23.55 6.51 2.85
CA ASN A 433 23.42 5.57 3.96
C ASN A 433 22.37 6.03 4.97
N TYR A 434 22.40 7.33 5.29
CA TYR A 434 21.45 7.93 6.21
C TYR A 434 20.00 7.85 5.69
N ILE A 435 19.79 8.26 4.45
CA ILE A 435 18.49 8.22 3.79
C ILE A 435 17.97 6.78 3.70
N ALA A 436 18.82 5.82 3.34
CA ALA A 436 18.44 4.42 3.24
C ALA A 436 18.03 3.83 4.59
N LYS A 437 18.75 4.13 5.67
CA LYS A 437 18.38 3.73 7.05
C LYS A 437 17.02 4.31 7.46
N MET A 438 16.78 5.56 7.13
CA MET A 438 15.52 6.23 7.42
C MET A 438 14.35 5.61 6.64
N VAL A 439 14.50 5.38 5.34
CA VAL A 439 13.45 4.72 4.54
C VAL A 439 13.23 3.27 4.99
N HIS A 440 14.30 2.53 5.32
CA HIS A 440 14.18 1.20 5.91
C HIS A 440 13.38 1.22 7.22
N TYR A 441 13.70 2.17 8.11
CA TYR A 441 12.94 2.35 9.35
C TYR A 441 11.46 2.62 9.08
N MET A 442 11.13 3.46 8.08
CA MET A 442 9.74 3.66 7.67
C MET A 442 9.09 2.37 7.16
N CYS A 443 9.80 1.57 6.35
CA CYS A 443 9.27 0.30 5.84
C CYS A 443 8.94 -0.70 6.96
N CYS A 444 9.75 -0.74 8.02
CA CYS A 444 9.64 -1.75 9.08
C CYS A 444 8.74 -1.31 10.24
N ASN A 445 8.71 -0.01 10.54
CA ASN A 445 8.21 0.49 11.83
C ASN A 445 7.06 1.49 11.69
N SER A 446 6.63 1.87 10.48
CA SER A 446 5.59 2.91 10.34
C SER A 446 4.15 2.40 10.42
N SER A 447 3.90 1.14 10.06
CA SER A 447 2.55 0.56 10.15
C SER A 447 2.30 -0.13 11.49
N MET A 448 1.04 -0.08 11.94
CA MET A 448 0.49 -0.75 13.10
C MET A 448 0.10 -2.21 12.80
N LEU A 449 0.03 -2.65 11.55
CA LEU A 449 -0.40 -4.02 11.24
C LEU A 449 0.63 -5.05 11.77
N LEU A 450 0.15 -6.10 12.45
CA LEU A 450 0.97 -7.21 12.94
C LEU A 450 1.31 -8.19 11.82
N GLU A 451 0.41 -8.32 10.85
CA GLU A 451 0.72 -8.96 9.59
C GLU A 451 1.77 -8.12 8.88
N LYS A 452 3.01 -8.63 8.89
CA LYS A 452 4.17 -8.02 8.25
C LYS A 452 4.09 -8.08 6.70
N ASN A 453 2.87 -8.13 6.17
CA ASN A 453 2.51 -8.10 4.76
C ASN A 453 2.83 -6.76 4.07
N ILE A 454 3.25 -5.76 4.84
CA ILE A 454 3.51 -4.39 4.39
C ILE A 454 4.96 -4.04 4.69
N HIS A 455 5.87 -4.47 3.81
CA HIS A 455 7.26 -4.00 3.82
C HIS A 455 7.43 -2.84 2.84
N MET A 456 6.83 -1.68 3.17
CA MET A 456 6.91 -0.44 2.39
C MET A 456 6.62 0.77 3.28
N PRO A 457 6.98 2.00 2.88
CA PRO A 457 6.67 3.19 3.67
C PRO A 457 5.16 3.41 3.84
N TYR A 458 4.76 3.98 4.97
CA TYR A 458 3.37 4.27 5.31
C TYR A 458 2.57 4.96 4.19
N SER A 459 3.17 5.97 3.55
CA SER A 459 2.55 6.71 2.46
C SER A 459 2.21 5.85 1.24
N MET A 460 3.11 4.93 0.86
CA MET A 460 2.86 3.97 -0.22
C MET A 460 1.84 2.91 0.18
N HIS A 461 1.83 2.49 1.45
CA HIS A 461 0.79 1.60 1.95
C HIS A 461 -0.59 2.27 1.87
N MET A 462 -0.70 3.51 2.35
CA MET A 462 -1.96 4.27 2.35
C MET A 462 -2.46 4.58 0.94
N ALA A 463 -1.59 4.78 -0.05
CA ALA A 463 -2.01 4.86 -1.46
C ALA A 463 -2.80 3.62 -1.93
N LYS A 464 -2.41 2.42 -1.47
CA LYS A 464 -3.14 1.17 -1.76
C LYS A 464 -4.47 1.10 -1.01
N VAL A 465 -4.52 1.63 0.21
CA VAL A 465 -5.76 1.73 0.99
C VAL A 465 -6.74 2.67 0.29
N ILE A 466 -6.30 3.85 -0.13
CA ILE A 466 -7.07 4.82 -0.93
C ILE A 466 -7.68 4.13 -2.15
N LYS A 467 -6.84 3.46 -2.94
CA LYS A 467 -7.31 2.67 -4.10
C LYS A 467 -8.38 1.65 -3.73
N SER A 468 -8.27 0.98 -2.59
CA SER A 468 -9.23 -0.07 -2.18
C SER A 468 -10.64 0.44 -1.90
N TYR A 469 -10.80 1.76 -1.70
CA TYR A 469 -12.09 2.44 -1.57
C TYR A 469 -12.62 2.98 -2.90
N MET A 470 -11.82 2.94 -3.97
CA MET A 470 -12.25 3.32 -5.31
C MET A 470 -12.92 2.14 -5.98
N THR A 471 -14.18 2.32 -6.37
CA THR A 471 -15.04 1.21 -6.81
C THR A 471 -15.31 1.19 -8.32
N ASP A 472 -14.71 2.07 -9.12
CA ASP A 472 -14.98 2.16 -10.57
C ASP A 472 -13.99 1.37 -11.42
N ILE A 473 -14.11 0.04 -11.37
CA ILE A 473 -13.43 -0.86 -12.32
C ILE A 473 -14.49 -1.49 -13.21
N ASP A 474 -14.66 -0.90 -14.41
CA ASP A 474 -15.18 -1.45 -15.68
C ASP A 474 -16.33 -0.70 -16.39
N ALA A 475 -16.84 0.44 -15.87
CA ALA A 475 -17.96 1.14 -16.56
C ALA A 475 -17.59 1.63 -17.98
N ARG A 476 -16.29 1.72 -18.29
CA ARG A 476 -15.78 2.10 -19.61
C ARG A 476 -15.50 0.91 -20.55
N GLU A 477 -15.63 -0.34 -20.10
CA GLU A 477 -15.47 -1.49 -21.00
C GLU A 477 -16.71 -1.76 -21.86
N PHE A 478 -17.83 -1.07 -21.62
CA PHE A 478 -19.09 -1.28 -22.35
C PHE A 478 -19.55 -0.09 -23.20
N LYS A 479 -18.72 0.95 -23.34
CA LYS A 479 -18.96 2.06 -24.28
C LYS A 479 -17.65 2.48 -24.93
N GLU A 480 -17.16 1.67 -25.85
CA GLU A 480 -16.80 2.11 -27.20
C GLU A 480 -16.38 0.88 -28.00
N PHE A 481 -16.78 0.92 -29.26
CA PHE A 481 -16.78 -0.16 -30.23
C PHE A 481 -15.40 -0.77 -30.48
N ASP A 482 -15.43 -1.97 -31.08
CA ASP A 482 -14.56 -2.45 -32.15
C ASP A 482 -13.83 -1.34 -32.94
N ASP A 483 -12.81 -0.74 -32.34
CA ASP A 483 -11.72 -0.13 -33.10
C ASP A 483 -10.57 -1.13 -33.06
N GLU A 484 -10.38 -1.83 -34.19
CA GLU A 484 -9.31 -2.78 -34.51
C GLU A 484 -7.87 -2.21 -34.38
N LEU A 485 -7.66 -1.11 -33.65
CA LEU A 485 -6.42 -0.32 -33.64
C LEU A 485 -5.53 -0.52 -32.39
N ASP A 486 -5.97 -1.27 -31.38
CA ASP A 486 -5.19 -1.52 -30.15
C ASP A 486 -4.39 -2.84 -30.13
N VAL A 487 -4.34 -3.54 -31.26
CA VAL A 487 -3.51 -4.75 -31.45
C VAL A 487 -2.02 -4.46 -31.26
N ASP A 488 -1.59 -3.19 -31.44
CA ASP A 488 -0.19 -2.78 -31.26
C ASP A 488 0.20 -2.52 -29.81
N ILE A 489 -0.74 -2.22 -28.90
CA ILE A 489 -0.44 -2.00 -27.48
C ILE A 489 -0.23 -3.33 -26.74
N MET A 490 -1.03 -4.36 -27.06
CA MET A 490 -0.81 -5.72 -26.53
C MET A 490 0.49 -6.35 -27.05
N LYS A 491 0.98 -5.95 -28.22
CA LYS A 491 2.30 -6.36 -28.72
C LYS A 491 3.45 -5.73 -27.93
N ILE A 492 3.28 -4.55 -27.33
CA ILE A 492 4.31 -3.90 -26.50
C ILE A 492 4.40 -4.57 -25.13
N GLU A 493 3.28 -4.90 -24.48
CA GLU A 493 3.32 -5.66 -23.22
C GLU A 493 3.98 -7.05 -23.37
N LYS A 494 3.78 -7.72 -24.53
CA LYS A 494 4.51 -8.96 -24.87
C LYS A 494 5.98 -8.72 -25.24
N LYS A 495 6.35 -7.59 -25.85
CA LYS A 495 7.74 -7.25 -26.16
C LYS A 495 8.54 -6.85 -24.92
N ASP A 496 7.94 -6.16 -23.96
CA ASP A 496 8.63 -5.78 -22.71
C ASP A 496 8.76 -6.96 -21.72
N SER A 497 7.99 -8.03 -21.92
CA SER A 497 8.14 -9.30 -21.18
C SER A 497 8.98 -10.35 -21.92
N ILE A 498 9.40 -10.09 -23.16
CA ILE A 498 10.36 -10.90 -23.92
C ILE A 498 11.59 -10.04 -24.19
N ILE A 499 12.52 -10.04 -23.23
CA ILE A 499 13.90 -9.65 -23.53
C ILE A 499 14.52 -10.86 -24.23
N LEU A 500 14.71 -10.76 -25.55
CA LEU A 500 15.55 -11.68 -26.32
C LEU A 500 16.97 -11.67 -25.73
N LEU A 501 17.53 -12.88 -25.63
CA LEU A 501 18.87 -13.22 -25.14
C LEU A 501 19.98 -12.31 -25.66
#